data_AF-A0A2T7PCD4-F1
#
_entry.id   AF-A0A2T7PCD4-F1
#
_cell.length_a   1.000
_cell.length_b   1.000
_cell.length_c   1.000
_cell.angle_alpha   90.00
_cell.angle_beta   90.00
_cell.angle_gamma   90.00
#
_symmetry.space_group_name_H-M   'P 1'
#
loop_
_entity.id
_entity.type
_entity.pdbx_description
1 polymer ?
#
loop_
_entity_poly.entity_id
_entity_poly.type
_entity_poly.pdbx_seq_one_letter_code
_entity_poly.pdbx_strand_id
1 'polypeptide(L)'
;MVFAFIISTLTGERPFVLFYQVYTEIAPTISSEPSDSQSETVGHLSRTRGCKSHIAGIAETVHSEYQFRRETKSITAEEDLARLTNDDTLPDFEMGHFTVPLSSLSSTFAASDSMFVTWMGAAFTGFTLVCEACENRLLAEHILRLIVRFLQEHVRVLNQPMEVASRVERVNEVLKRILRNGNLLFLNHRAVRQIEKELDSSMKTLS
;
A
#
# COMPACT_ATOMS: atom_id res chain seq x y z
N MET A 1 -2.48 -3.75 13.45
CA MET A 1 -2.64 -4.44 12.16
C MET A 1 -2.47 -3.47 10.98
N VAL A 2 -2.18 -3.96 9.77
CA VAL A 2 -2.26 -3.20 8.51
C VAL A 2 -3.70 -3.20 8.01
N PHE A 3 -4.25 -2.02 7.79
CA PHE A 3 -5.57 -1.83 7.22
C PHE A 3 -5.55 -1.93 5.69
N ALA A 4 -4.63 -1.21 5.05
CA ALA A 4 -4.53 -1.16 3.60
C ALA A 4 -3.10 -1.00 3.09
N PHE A 5 -2.87 -1.53 1.90
CA PHE A 5 -1.69 -1.25 1.08
C PHE A 5 -2.13 -0.59 -0.22
N ILE A 6 -1.43 0.46 -0.65
CA ILE A 6 -1.80 1.28 -1.81
C ILE A 6 -0.55 1.51 -2.67
N ILE A 7 -0.72 1.38 -3.99
CA ILE A 7 0.25 1.82 -5.01
C ILE A 7 -0.40 2.94 -5.80
N SER A 8 0.28 4.09 -5.89
CA SER A 8 -0.20 5.26 -6.65
C SER A 8 0.89 5.88 -7.49
N THR A 9 0.50 6.65 -8.51
CA THR A 9 1.44 7.51 -9.23
C THR A 9 1.81 8.72 -8.38
N LEU A 10 3.06 9.17 -8.49
CA LEU A 10 3.55 10.38 -7.81
C LEU A 10 3.75 11.55 -8.77
N THR A 11 3.52 11.37 -10.05
CA THR A 11 3.64 12.42 -11.07
C THR A 11 2.32 12.83 -11.68
N GLY A 12 2.33 14.03 -12.26
CA GLY A 12 1.14 14.71 -12.77
C GLY A 12 0.51 15.60 -11.72
N GLU A 13 -0.59 16.26 -12.08
CA GLU A 13 -1.34 17.17 -11.20
C GLU A 13 -2.13 16.44 -10.12
N ARG A 14 -2.47 15.16 -10.34
CA ARG A 14 -3.24 14.33 -9.41
C ARG A 14 -2.71 12.90 -9.39
N PRO A 15 -2.68 12.25 -8.22
CA PRO A 15 -2.28 10.85 -8.14
C PRO A 15 -3.36 9.94 -8.71
N PHE A 16 -2.92 8.91 -9.41
CA PHE A 16 -3.75 7.80 -9.85
C PHE A 16 -3.45 6.58 -8.99
N VAL A 17 -4.48 6.00 -8.37
CA VAL A 17 -4.34 4.76 -7.59
C VAL A 17 -4.28 3.58 -8.56
N LEU A 18 -3.11 2.96 -8.67
CA LEU A 18 -2.83 1.84 -9.56
C LEU A 18 -3.30 0.52 -8.97
N PHE A 19 -3.16 0.37 -7.66
CA PHE A 19 -3.55 -0.83 -6.92
C PHE A 19 -3.87 -0.48 -5.47
N TYR A 20 -4.82 -1.17 -4.86
CA TYR A 20 -5.01 -1.16 -3.42
C TYR A 20 -5.51 -2.52 -2.93
N GLN A 21 -5.11 -2.89 -1.72
CA GLN A 21 -5.60 -4.05 -0.99
C GLN A 21 -6.02 -3.61 0.41
N VAL A 22 -7.22 -3.98 0.83
CA VAL A 22 -7.71 -3.79 2.20
C VAL A 22 -7.70 -5.16 2.90
N TYR A 23 -7.22 -5.20 4.14
CA TYR A 23 -7.02 -6.45 4.90
C TYR A 23 -8.06 -6.66 6.00
N THR A 24 -8.68 -5.59 6.49
CA THR A 24 -9.71 -5.67 7.53
C THR A 24 -11.08 -5.53 6.87
N GLU A 25 -11.92 -6.55 7.02
CA GLU A 25 -13.35 -6.40 6.76
C GLU A 25 -13.94 -5.49 7.84
N ILE A 26 -14.58 -4.41 7.41
CA ILE A 26 -15.39 -3.57 8.29
C ILE A 26 -16.61 -4.40 8.71
N ALA A 27 -16.52 -5.05 9.88
CA ALA A 27 -17.66 -5.76 10.43
C ALA A 27 -18.80 -4.77 10.69
N PRO A 28 -20.05 -5.06 10.28
CA PRO A 28 -21.18 -4.23 10.65
C PRO A 28 -21.38 -4.33 12.16
N THR A 29 -21.49 -3.18 12.83
CA THR A 29 -22.16 -3.11 14.12
C THR A 29 -23.57 -3.67 13.91
N ILE A 30 -23.82 -4.89 14.40
CA ILE A 30 -25.17 -5.39 14.58
C ILE A 30 -25.74 -4.57 15.75
N SER A 31 -26.22 -3.37 15.46
CA SER A 31 -27.27 -2.78 16.29
C SER A 31 -28.51 -3.62 16.02
N SER A 32 -28.79 -4.50 16.97
CA SER A 32 -30.04 -5.24 17.10
C SER A 32 -31.24 -4.35 16.80
N GLU A 33 -31.95 -4.59 15.69
CA GLU A 33 -33.42 -4.72 15.61
C GLU A 33 -33.78 -5.60 14.39
N PRO A 34 -34.82 -6.44 14.48
CA PRO A 34 -35.16 -7.41 13.45
C PRO A 34 -36.06 -6.81 12.36
N SER A 35 -36.00 -7.43 11.18
CA SER A 35 -36.98 -7.35 10.07
C SER A 35 -36.86 -6.14 9.14
N ASP A 36 -36.20 -6.31 7.99
CA ASP A 36 -36.90 -6.53 6.72
C ASP A 36 -35.91 -6.69 5.57
N SER A 37 -36.03 -7.83 4.90
CA SER A 37 -35.20 -8.30 3.80
C SER A 37 -35.43 -7.48 2.54
N GLN A 38 -34.67 -6.39 2.32
CA GLN A 38 -34.43 -5.78 1.00
C GLN A 38 -33.37 -4.63 0.92
N SER A 39 -32.34 -4.59 1.80
CA SER A 39 -31.35 -3.47 1.79
C SER A 39 -29.86 -3.84 1.85
N GLU A 40 -29.46 -5.06 1.47
CA GLU A 40 -28.03 -5.44 1.52
C GLU A 40 -27.20 -4.86 0.36
N THR A 41 -27.79 -4.65 -0.81
CA THR A 41 -27.07 -4.20 -2.01
C THR A 41 -26.66 -2.72 -1.96
N VAL A 42 -27.47 -1.86 -1.33
CA VAL A 42 -27.22 -0.41 -1.25
C VAL A 42 -26.14 -0.08 -0.20
N GLY A 43 -26.09 -0.84 0.89
CA GLY A 43 -25.05 -0.72 1.92
C GLY A 43 -23.66 -1.10 1.43
N HIS A 44 -23.54 -2.17 0.63
CA HIS A 44 -22.25 -2.61 0.09
C HIS A 44 -21.64 -1.60 -0.90
N LEU A 45 -22.45 -1.06 -1.81
CA LEU A 45 -22.00 -0.04 -2.80
C LEU A 45 -21.53 1.25 -2.12
N SER A 46 -22.19 1.66 -1.04
CA SER A 46 -21.85 2.86 -0.27
C SER A 46 -20.55 2.67 0.52
N ARG A 47 -20.33 1.47 1.07
CA ARG A 47 -19.09 1.07 1.77
C ARG A 47 -17.88 1.02 0.83
N THR A 48 -18.04 0.46 -0.36
CA THR A 48 -16.97 0.42 -1.38
C THR A 48 -16.62 1.84 -1.87
N ARG A 49 -17.62 2.71 -2.04
CA ARG A 49 -17.40 4.12 -2.41
C ARG A 49 -16.68 4.92 -1.33
N GLY A 50 -17.07 4.73 -0.07
CA GLY A 50 -16.40 5.35 1.07
C GLY A 50 -14.92 4.97 1.12
N CYS A 51 -14.59 3.67 1.08
CA CYS A 51 -13.20 3.21 1.09
C CYS A 51 -12.40 3.76 -0.09
N LYS A 52 -12.98 3.79 -1.30
CA LYS A 52 -12.30 4.34 -2.49
C LYS A 52 -11.99 5.83 -2.35
N SER A 53 -12.91 6.63 -1.81
CA SER A 53 -12.69 8.05 -1.56
C SER A 53 -11.56 8.29 -0.56
N HIS A 54 -11.51 7.47 0.50
CA HIS A 54 -10.48 7.59 1.52
C HIS A 54 -9.09 7.17 1.01
N ILE A 55 -9.02 6.07 0.25
CA ILE A 55 -7.78 5.62 -0.39
C ILE A 55 -7.25 6.70 -1.34
N ALA A 56 -8.14 7.36 -2.09
CA ALA A 56 -7.75 8.49 -2.94
C ALA A 56 -7.23 9.68 -2.12
N GLY A 57 -7.88 10.05 -1.01
CA GLY A 57 -7.40 11.14 -0.14
C GLY A 57 -6.04 10.86 0.50
N ILE A 58 -5.77 9.61 0.88
CA ILE A 58 -4.45 9.19 1.37
C ILE A 58 -3.41 9.32 0.25
N ALA A 59 -3.73 8.86 -0.96
CA ALA A 59 -2.85 9.01 -2.11
C ALA A 59 -2.57 10.48 -2.46
N GLU A 60 -3.56 11.37 -2.37
CA GLU A 60 -3.41 12.83 -2.54
C GLU A 60 -2.48 13.45 -1.49
N THR A 61 -2.61 13.04 -0.24
CA THR A 61 -1.73 13.51 0.84
C THR A 61 -0.29 13.07 0.61
N VAL A 62 -0.07 11.78 0.28
CA VAL A 62 1.25 11.23 -0.05
C VAL A 62 1.85 11.91 -1.27
N HIS A 63 1.06 12.14 -2.31
CA HIS A 63 1.48 12.85 -3.50
C HIS A 63 1.97 14.26 -3.18
N SER A 64 1.21 15.01 -2.37
CA SER A 64 1.57 16.37 -1.97
C SER A 64 2.85 16.40 -1.12
N GLU A 65 2.98 15.47 -0.17
CA GLU A 65 4.18 15.38 0.68
C GLU A 65 5.42 15.00 -0.13
N TYR A 66 5.27 14.09 -1.09
CA TYR A 66 6.36 13.71 -2.00
C TYR A 66 6.78 14.87 -2.90
N GLN A 67 5.83 15.55 -3.55
CA GLN A 67 6.12 16.71 -4.41
C GLN A 67 6.87 17.80 -3.65
N PHE A 68 6.39 18.13 -2.44
CA PHE A 68 7.06 19.09 -1.56
C PHE A 68 8.51 18.70 -1.24
N ARG A 69 8.76 17.44 -0.84
CA ARG A 69 10.12 16.96 -0.54
C ARG A 69 11.00 16.93 -1.78
N ARG A 70 10.43 16.59 -2.92
CA ARG A 70 11.10 16.52 -4.21
C ARG A 70 11.59 17.87 -4.71
N GLU A 71 10.83 18.94 -4.49
CA GLU A 71 11.27 20.32 -4.82
C GLU A 71 12.56 20.72 -4.10
N THR A 72 12.84 20.12 -2.93
CA THR A 72 14.06 20.40 -2.16
C THR A 72 15.25 19.51 -2.54
N LYS A 73 15.02 18.46 -3.34
CA LYS A 73 16.06 17.52 -3.77
C LYS A 73 16.64 17.94 -5.12
N SER A 74 17.95 17.78 -5.27
CA SER A 74 18.65 18.04 -6.53
C SER A 74 18.50 16.91 -7.56
N ILE A 75 18.02 15.73 -7.14
CA ILE A 75 17.89 14.54 -7.99
C ILE A 75 16.47 14.49 -8.59
N THR A 76 16.40 14.30 -9.91
CA THR A 76 15.12 14.23 -10.64
C THR A 76 14.55 12.81 -10.68
N ALA A 77 13.29 12.65 -11.12
CA ALA A 77 12.61 11.34 -11.12
C ALA A 77 13.12 10.50 -12.28
N GLU A 78 13.49 11.21 -13.34
CA GLU A 78 14.13 10.74 -14.53
C GLU A 78 15.51 10.18 -14.21
N GLU A 79 16.28 10.84 -13.34
CA GLU A 79 17.58 10.33 -12.86
C GLU A 79 17.43 9.05 -12.02
N ASP A 80 16.45 9.01 -11.11
CA ASP A 80 16.13 7.80 -10.35
C ASP A 80 15.73 6.63 -11.27
N LEU A 81 14.89 6.90 -12.28
CA LEU A 81 14.48 5.89 -13.26
C LEU A 81 15.66 5.44 -14.15
N ALA A 82 16.54 6.36 -14.53
CA ALA A 82 17.72 6.05 -15.33
C ALA A 82 18.68 5.13 -14.57
N ARG A 83 18.94 5.40 -13.28
CA ARG A 83 19.74 4.53 -12.41
C ARG A 83 19.12 3.13 -12.28
N LEU A 84 17.81 3.07 -12.07
CA LEU A 84 17.11 1.80 -11.98
C LEU A 84 17.18 0.99 -13.28
N THR A 85 17.17 1.66 -14.43
CA THR A 85 17.21 0.99 -15.74
C THR A 85 18.62 0.51 -16.11
N ASN A 86 19.64 1.29 -15.76
CA ASN A 86 21.03 1.02 -16.16
C ASN A 86 21.76 0.07 -15.21
N ASP A 87 21.59 0.24 -13.89
CA ASP A 87 22.37 -0.47 -12.88
C ASP A 87 21.53 -1.53 -12.12
N ASP A 88 20.22 -1.64 -12.40
CA ASP A 88 19.22 -2.43 -11.65
C ASP A 88 19.27 -2.18 -10.13
N THR A 89 19.84 -1.05 -9.72
CA THR A 89 19.91 -0.62 -8.33
C THR A 89 18.65 0.14 -7.97
N LEU A 90 18.04 -0.22 -6.83
CA LEU A 90 16.92 0.54 -6.28
C LEU A 90 17.36 1.99 -5.96
N PRO A 91 16.57 3.00 -6.36
CA PRO A 91 16.85 4.39 -6.02
C PRO A 91 16.66 4.65 -4.51
N ASP A 92 17.17 5.79 -4.06
CA ASP A 92 16.92 6.25 -2.69
C ASP A 92 15.46 6.68 -2.55
N PHE A 93 14.70 5.93 -1.75
CA PHE A 93 13.30 6.22 -1.50
C PHE A 93 13.14 7.45 -0.61
N GLU A 94 12.30 8.39 -1.04
CA GLU A 94 11.70 9.37 -0.14
C GLU A 94 10.68 8.69 0.74
N MET A 95 10.66 9.05 2.02
CA MET A 95 9.84 8.36 3.00
C MET A 95 9.29 9.33 4.02
N GLY A 96 8.04 9.08 4.38
CA GLY A 96 7.32 9.92 5.31
C GLY A 96 6.25 9.13 6.02
N HIS A 97 5.69 9.79 7.03
CA HIS A 97 4.67 9.15 7.83
C HIS A 97 3.84 10.20 8.55
N PHE A 98 2.53 10.02 8.50
CA PHE A 98 1.55 10.94 9.05
C PHE A 98 0.41 10.15 9.70
N THR A 99 -0.37 10.82 10.53
CA THR A 99 -1.50 10.22 11.23
C THR A 99 -2.79 10.68 10.58
N VAL A 100 -3.72 9.76 10.39
CA VAL A 100 -5.07 10.05 9.87
C VAL A 100 -6.07 9.77 10.99
N PRO A 101 -6.95 10.74 11.33
CA PRO A 101 -7.97 10.53 12.33
C PRO A 101 -9.00 9.50 11.85
N LEU A 102 -9.54 8.71 12.79
CA LEU A 102 -10.50 7.66 12.48
C LEU A 102 -11.82 8.20 11.90
N SER A 103 -12.19 9.42 12.26
CA SER A 103 -13.40 10.12 11.81
C SER A 103 -13.43 10.32 10.29
N SER A 104 -12.27 10.34 9.65
CA SER A 104 -12.13 10.40 8.20
C SER A 104 -11.96 9.02 7.56
N LEU A 105 -12.31 7.90 8.22
CA LEU A 105 -12.14 6.54 7.66
C LEU A 105 -13.34 5.58 7.91
N SER A 106 -14.54 6.11 8.19
CA SER A 106 -15.76 5.36 8.56
C SER A 106 -15.79 4.90 10.03
N SER A 107 -16.95 5.03 10.67
CA SER A 107 -17.16 4.97 12.14
C SER A 107 -17.21 3.56 12.73
N THR A 108 -16.30 2.66 12.36
CA THR A 108 -16.40 1.22 12.71
C THR A 108 -15.09 0.67 13.26
N PHE A 109 -14.41 1.44 14.12
CA PHE A 109 -13.22 0.94 14.81
C PHE A 109 -13.35 1.15 16.31
N ALA A 110 -13.39 0.03 17.04
CA ALA A 110 -13.29 -0.02 18.48
C ALA A 110 -11.89 -0.56 18.84
N ALA A 111 -10.87 0.32 18.84
CA ALA A 111 -9.60 0.08 19.54
C ALA A 111 -8.65 1.29 19.52
N SER A 112 -8.69 2.16 18.51
CA SER A 112 -7.75 3.30 18.39
C SER A 112 -8.36 4.48 17.63
N ASP A 113 -8.28 5.68 18.20
CA ASP A 113 -8.85 6.93 17.64
C ASP A 113 -8.10 7.45 16.40
N SER A 114 -7.03 6.78 15.99
CA SER A 114 -6.21 7.19 14.85
C SER A 114 -5.53 6.01 14.16
N MET A 115 -5.17 6.21 12.89
CA MET A 115 -4.31 5.32 12.11
C MET A 115 -3.03 6.07 11.77
N PHE A 116 -1.91 5.35 11.66
CA PHE A 116 -0.71 5.91 11.05
C PHE A 116 -0.57 5.41 9.63
N VAL A 117 -0.06 6.30 8.78
CA VAL A 117 0.28 6.02 7.40
C VAL A 117 1.79 6.09 7.29
N THR A 118 2.41 5.08 6.71
CA THR A 118 3.81 5.12 6.30
C THR A 118 3.87 4.97 4.79
N TRP A 119 4.65 5.83 4.14
CA TRP A 119 4.73 5.87 2.70
C TRP A 119 6.18 5.93 2.22
N MET A 120 6.39 5.46 1.00
CA MET A 120 7.65 5.55 0.27
C MET A 120 7.37 5.99 -1.16
N GLY A 121 8.22 6.85 -1.70
CA GLY A 121 8.15 7.30 -3.08
C GLY A 121 9.50 7.26 -3.73
N ALA A 122 9.55 6.76 -4.97
CA ALA A 122 10.72 6.88 -5.83
C ALA A 122 10.30 6.95 -7.29
N ALA A 123 11.10 7.65 -8.10
CA ALA A 123 10.80 7.95 -9.49
C ALA A 123 9.36 8.48 -9.64
N PHE A 124 8.47 7.66 -10.22
CA PHE A 124 7.08 7.98 -10.57
C PHE A 124 6.03 7.29 -9.70
N THR A 125 6.43 6.54 -8.68
CA THR A 125 5.56 5.59 -7.97
C THR A 125 5.66 5.71 -6.46
N GLY A 126 4.50 5.71 -5.81
CA GLY A 126 4.33 5.78 -4.38
C GLY A 126 3.72 4.50 -3.83
N PHE A 127 4.21 4.08 -2.67
CA PHE A 127 3.77 2.90 -1.94
C PHE A 127 3.37 3.33 -0.54
N THR A 128 2.21 2.90 -0.09
CA THR A 128 1.65 3.34 1.19
C THR A 128 1.12 2.16 1.97
N LEU A 129 1.44 2.12 3.27
CA LEU A 129 0.80 1.26 4.26
C LEU A 129 0.01 2.12 5.23
N VAL A 130 -1.25 1.72 5.43
CA VAL A 130 -2.13 2.27 6.45
C VAL A 130 -2.19 1.25 7.59
N CYS A 131 -1.82 1.67 8.80
CA CYS A 131 -1.68 0.80 9.95
C CYS A 131 -2.42 1.37 11.17
N GLU A 132 -2.80 0.49 12.09
CA GLU A 132 -3.31 0.90 13.41
C GLU A 132 -2.27 1.69 14.20
N ALA A 133 -2.70 2.67 15.01
CA ALA A 133 -1.79 3.53 15.77
C ALA A 133 -0.82 2.79 16.70
N CYS A 134 -1.18 1.59 17.17
CA CYS A 134 -0.36 0.77 18.06
C CYS A 134 0.74 -0.03 17.35
N GLU A 135 0.72 -0.10 16.01
CA GLU A 135 1.70 -0.86 15.24
C GLU A 135 3.09 -0.19 15.29
N ASN A 136 4.13 -1.01 15.12
CA ASN A 136 5.49 -0.50 15.14
C ASN A 136 5.82 0.20 13.81
N ARG A 137 6.02 1.53 13.87
CA ARG A 137 6.33 2.38 12.70
C ARG A 137 7.60 1.95 11.97
N LEU A 138 8.67 1.62 12.70
CA LEU A 138 9.94 1.17 12.09
C LEU A 138 9.79 -0.20 11.44
N LEU A 139 8.97 -1.08 12.03
CA LEU A 139 8.66 -2.37 11.41
C LEU A 139 7.85 -2.18 10.13
N ALA A 140 6.82 -1.33 10.16
CA ALA A 140 6.01 -1.01 8.97
C ALA A 140 6.87 -0.45 7.84
N GLU A 141 7.81 0.43 8.19
CA GLU A 141 8.78 0.98 7.27
C GLU A 141 9.66 -0.11 6.63
N HIS A 142 10.26 -0.97 7.46
CA HIS A 142 11.08 -2.08 6.99
C HIS A 142 10.31 -3.03 6.08
N ILE A 143 9.07 -3.36 6.45
CA ILE A 143 8.20 -4.22 5.66
C ILE A 143 7.80 -3.55 4.34
N LEU A 144 7.55 -2.23 4.33
CA LEU A 144 7.28 -1.50 3.09
C LEU A 144 8.47 -1.55 2.13
N ARG A 145 9.69 -1.35 2.63
CA ARG A 145 10.93 -1.52 1.84
C ARG A 145 11.03 -2.93 1.25
N LEU A 146 10.75 -3.94 2.06
CA LEU A 146 10.81 -5.33 1.64
C LEU A 146 9.79 -5.62 0.53
N ILE A 147 8.54 -5.15 0.70
CA ILE A 147 7.48 -5.29 -0.32
C ILE A 147 7.92 -4.64 -1.63
N VAL A 148 8.40 -3.39 -1.59
CA VAL A 148 8.81 -2.67 -2.81
C VAL A 148 9.95 -3.38 -3.54
N ARG A 149 10.93 -3.92 -2.81
CA ARG A 149 12.01 -4.73 -3.40
C ARG A 149 11.46 -5.91 -4.18
N PHE A 150 10.55 -6.71 -3.59
CA PHE A 150 9.96 -7.87 -4.25
C PHE A 150 9.03 -7.50 -5.41
N LEU A 151 8.25 -6.42 -5.27
CA LEU A 151 7.43 -5.92 -6.37
C LEU A 151 8.29 -5.43 -7.52
N GLN A 152 9.44 -4.81 -7.23
CA GLN A 152 10.37 -4.39 -8.27
C GLN A 152 10.98 -5.61 -8.98
N GLU A 153 11.38 -6.64 -8.24
CA GLU A 153 11.97 -7.85 -8.78
C GLU A 153 11.00 -8.64 -9.68
N HIS A 154 9.75 -8.87 -9.25
CA HIS A 154 8.81 -9.74 -9.96
C HIS A 154 7.81 -9.00 -10.86
N VAL A 155 7.56 -7.72 -10.59
CA VAL A 155 6.53 -6.92 -11.27
C VAL A 155 7.15 -5.74 -12.03
N ARG A 156 8.42 -5.38 -11.77
CA ARG A 156 9.08 -4.18 -12.33
C ARG A 156 8.28 -2.90 -12.05
N VAL A 157 7.71 -2.82 -10.83
CA VAL A 157 6.72 -1.81 -10.44
C VAL A 157 7.20 -0.35 -10.59
N LEU A 158 8.50 -0.09 -10.44
CA LEU A 158 9.07 1.24 -10.60
C LEU A 158 9.38 1.59 -12.06
N ASN A 159 9.70 0.60 -12.91
CA ASN A 159 9.94 0.83 -14.34
C ASN A 159 8.63 0.91 -15.14
N GLN A 160 7.65 0.06 -14.78
CA GLN A 160 6.40 -0.11 -15.51
C GLN A 160 5.19 0.01 -14.57
N PRO A 161 4.99 1.16 -13.89
CA PRO A 161 3.93 1.32 -12.90
C PRO A 161 2.53 1.10 -13.47
N MET A 162 2.30 1.41 -14.75
CA MET A 162 1.01 1.20 -15.40
C MET A 162 0.68 -0.29 -15.62
N GLU A 163 1.69 -1.16 -15.67
CA GLU A 163 1.50 -2.61 -15.83
C GLU A 163 1.13 -3.32 -14.52
N VAL A 164 1.11 -2.60 -13.39
CA VAL A 164 0.64 -3.15 -12.11
C VAL A 164 -0.79 -3.70 -12.25
N ALA A 165 -1.64 -3.02 -13.01
CA ALA A 165 -3.03 -3.43 -13.24
C ALA A 165 -3.16 -4.74 -14.03
N SER A 166 -2.19 -5.07 -14.90
CA SER A 166 -2.18 -6.35 -15.62
C SER A 166 -1.50 -7.47 -14.82
N ARG A 167 -0.76 -7.13 -13.76
CA ARG A 167 0.03 -8.07 -12.94
C ARG A 167 -0.50 -8.17 -11.49
N VAL A 168 -1.78 -7.89 -11.29
CA VAL A 168 -2.44 -7.86 -9.97
C VAL A 168 -2.25 -9.17 -9.20
N GLU A 169 -2.30 -10.32 -9.86
CA GLU A 169 -2.10 -11.63 -9.22
C GLU A 169 -0.71 -11.75 -8.58
N ARG A 170 0.33 -11.25 -9.27
CA ARG A 170 1.71 -11.25 -8.76
C ARG A 170 1.86 -10.30 -7.58
N VAL A 171 1.26 -9.11 -7.66
CA VAL A 171 1.23 -8.15 -6.54
C VAL A 171 0.57 -8.79 -5.32
N ASN A 172 -0.58 -9.43 -5.51
CA ASN A 172 -1.29 -10.12 -4.46
C ASN A 172 -0.48 -11.27 -3.85
N GLU A 173 0.27 -12.02 -4.65
CA GLU A 173 1.09 -13.12 -4.12
C GLU A 173 2.22 -12.60 -3.22
N VAL A 174 2.90 -11.52 -3.63
CA VAL A 174 3.91 -10.84 -2.79
C VAL A 174 3.28 -10.39 -1.47
N LEU A 175 2.13 -9.72 -1.54
CA LEU A 175 1.42 -9.21 -0.37
C LEU A 175 0.94 -10.32 0.55
N LYS A 176 0.42 -11.43 0.03
CA LYS A 176 -0.05 -12.59 0.82
C LYS A 176 1.08 -13.22 1.63
N ARG A 177 2.29 -13.28 1.09
CA ARG A 177 3.44 -13.90 1.79
C ARG A 177 4.02 -13.00 2.88
N ILE A 178 4.10 -11.70 2.61
CA ILE A 178 4.71 -10.72 3.53
C ILE A 178 3.68 -10.23 4.57
N LEU A 179 2.50 -9.82 4.13
CA LEU A 179 1.40 -9.29 4.94
C LEU A 179 0.29 -10.33 5.08
N ARG A 180 0.57 -11.42 5.80
CA ARG A 180 -0.39 -12.51 6.06
C ARG A 180 -1.61 -11.95 6.80
N ASN A 181 -2.71 -11.76 6.09
CA ASN A 181 -3.95 -11.13 6.59
C ASN A 181 -3.72 -9.74 7.22
N GLY A 182 -2.77 -8.95 6.70
CA GLY A 182 -2.48 -7.62 7.22
C GLY A 182 -1.65 -7.60 8.51
N ASN A 183 -1.07 -8.73 8.93
CA ASN A 183 -0.18 -8.75 10.09
C ASN A 183 1.21 -8.23 9.73
N LEU A 184 1.72 -7.27 10.50
CA LEU A 184 3.12 -6.83 10.44
C LEU A 184 3.99 -7.80 11.24
N LEU A 185 4.60 -8.74 10.53
CA LEU A 185 5.49 -9.72 11.14
C LEU A 185 6.93 -9.22 11.09
N PHE A 186 7.65 -9.37 12.20
CA PHE A 186 9.11 -9.20 12.18
C PHE A 186 9.73 -10.37 11.41
N LEU A 187 10.30 -10.07 10.24
CA LEU A 187 10.93 -11.06 9.37
C LEU A 187 12.44 -10.97 9.52
N ASN A 188 13.05 -12.02 10.05
CA ASN A 188 14.52 -12.13 10.07
C ASN A 188 15.06 -12.53 8.69
N HIS A 189 16.38 -12.44 8.50
CA HIS A 189 17.04 -12.76 7.23
C HIS A 189 16.72 -14.17 6.70
N ARG A 190 16.53 -15.16 7.59
CA ARG A 190 16.20 -16.54 7.21
C ARG A 190 14.76 -16.64 6.70
N ALA A 191 13.83 -15.95 7.36
CA ALA A 191 12.44 -15.87 6.94
C ALA A 191 12.30 -15.15 5.59
N VAL A 192 13.03 -14.04 5.41
CA VAL A 192 13.06 -13.32 4.13
C VAL A 192 13.55 -14.23 2.99
N ARG A 193 14.66 -14.94 3.18
CA ARG A 193 15.17 -15.91 2.19
C ARG A 193 14.22 -17.05 1.88
N GLN A 194 13.45 -17.49 2.85
CA GLN A 194 12.43 -18.51 2.63
C GLN A 194 11.30 -17.96 1.76
N ILE A 195 10.84 -16.74 2.04
CA ILE A 195 9.83 -16.04 1.24
C ILE A 195 10.33 -15.81 -0.19
N GLU A 196 11.60 -15.40 -0.38
CA GLU A 196 12.24 -15.26 -1.71
C GLU A 196 12.08 -16.54 -2.54
N LYS A 197 12.52 -17.68 -2.01
CA LYS A 197 12.44 -18.98 -2.71
C LYS A 197 11.01 -19.39 -3.02
N GLU A 198 10.10 -19.15 -2.09
CA GLU A 198 8.70 -19.46 -2.25
C GLU A 198 8.05 -18.59 -3.33
N LEU A 199 8.35 -17.29 -3.35
CA LEU A 199 7.87 -16.37 -4.38
C LEU A 199 8.41 -16.76 -5.76
N ASP A 200 9.70 -17.05 -5.90
CA ASP A 200 10.27 -17.53 -7.17
C ASP A 200 9.57 -18.77 -7.70
N SER A 201 9.20 -19.68 -6.80
CA SER A 201 8.50 -20.92 -7.15
C SER A 201 7.05 -20.63 -7.56
N SER A 202 6.34 -19.79 -6.81
CA SER A 202 4.95 -19.43 -7.11
C SER A 202 4.81 -18.57 -8.35
N MET A 203 5.76 -17.66 -8.61
CA MET A 203 5.75 -16.77 -9.78
C MET A 203 5.94 -17.53 -11.10
N LYS A 204 6.70 -18.65 -11.09
CA LYS A 204 6.82 -19.56 -12.25
C LYS A 204 5.52 -20.27 -12.60
N THR A 205 4.63 -20.46 -11.63
CA THR A 205 3.32 -21.07 -11.86
C THR A 205 2.31 -20.03 -12.39
N LEU A 206 2.58 -18.73 -12.19
CA LEU A 206 1.77 -17.60 -12.65
C LEU A 206 2.28 -16.99 -13.98
N SER A 207 3.18 -17.69 -14.69
CA SER A 207 3.69 -17.31 -16.02
C SER A 207 3.11 -18.20 -17.09
#